data_AF-A0A4P8IFG4-F1
#
_entry.id   AF-A0A4P8IFG4-F1
#
_cell.length_a   1.000
_cell.length_b   1.000
_cell.length_c   1.000
_cell.angle_alpha   90.00
_cell.angle_beta   90.00
_cell.angle_gamma   90.00
#
_symmetry.space_group_name_H-M   'P 1'
#
loop_
_entity.id
_entity.type
_entity.pdbx_description
1 polymer ?
#
loop_
_entity_poly.entity_id
_entity_poly.type
_entity_poly.pdbx_seq_one_letter_code
_entity_poly.pdbx_strand_id
1 'polypeptide(L)' 'MNQYEQLLEIMKKMGSKTNPEELQLAEAVSSTEIQVGGNKLDTDDYKINENIKDLKAGDLVLVYKIRDDLYIIICKVV' A
#
# COMPACT_ATOMS: atom_id res chain seq x y z
N MET A 1 23.60 -7.56 -18.00
CA MET A 1 22.30 -8.02 -17.48
C MET A 1 22.23 -9.53 -17.61
N ASN A 2 22.21 -10.26 -16.50
CA ASN A 2 22.17 -11.73 -16.47
C ASN A 2 20.71 -12.23 -16.67
N GLN A 3 20.54 -13.49 -17.08
CA GLN A 3 19.24 -14.15 -17.25
C GLN A 3 18.35 -14.05 -15.99
N TYR A 4 18.96 -14.11 -14.80
CA TYR A 4 18.25 -13.91 -13.52
C TYR A 4 17.70 -12.50 -13.35
N GLU A 5 18.46 -11.47 -13.74
CA GLU A 5 18.02 -10.07 -13.65
C GLU A 5 16.86 -9.79 -14.63
N GLN A 6 16.95 -10.36 -15.84
CA GLN A 6 15.85 -10.29 -16.81
C GLN A 6 14.57 -10.94 -16.30
N LEU A 7 14.70 -12.10 -15.65
CA LEU A 7 13.55 -12.78 -15.05
C LEU A 7 12.94 -11.95 -13.91
N LEU A 8 13.78 -11.36 -13.04
CA LEU A 8 13.33 -10.44 -11.98
C LEU A 8 12.58 -9.23 -12.54
N GLU A 9 13.07 -8.61 -13.62
CA GLU A 9 12.36 -7.50 -14.26
C GLU A 9 11.01 -7.91 -14.85
N ILE A 10 10.94 -9.08 -15.49
CA ILE A 10 9.69 -9.61 -16.03
C ILE A 10 8.68 -9.86 -14.89
N MET A 11 9.12 -10.44 -13.78
CA MET A 11 8.27 -10.66 -12.61
C MET A 11 7.74 -9.32 -12.05
N LYS A 12 8.61 -8.33 -11.87
CA LYS A 12 8.21 -6.98 -11.40
C LYS A 12 7.22 -6.33 -12.36
N LYS A 13 7.50 -6.37 -13.66
CA LYS A 13 6.64 -5.79 -14.71
C LYS A 13 5.27 -6.46 -14.81
N MET A 14 5.20 -7.76 -14.55
CA MET A 14 3.93 -8.48 -14.52
C MET A 14 3.15 -8.20 -13.24
N GLY A 15 3.82 -8.10 -12.09
CA GLY A 15 3.19 -7.73 -10.81
C GLY A 15 2.64 -6.30 -10.80
N SER A 16 3.36 -5.34 -11.40
CA SER A 16 2.92 -3.93 -11.47
C SER A 16 1.69 -3.71 -12.36
N LYS A 17 1.48 -4.52 -13.40
CA LYS A 17 0.27 -4.45 -14.24
C LYS A 17 -1.02 -4.68 -13.46
N THR A 18 -0.96 -5.47 -12.39
CA THR A 18 -2.10 -5.76 -11.50
C THR A 18 -2.07 -4.97 -10.19
N ASN A 19 -0.99 -4.21 -9.94
CA ASN A 19 -0.82 -3.34 -8.78
C ASN A 19 -0.26 -1.98 -9.24
N PRO A 20 -1.06 -1.19 -9.99
CA PRO A 20 -0.61 0.08 -10.52
C PRO A 20 -0.25 1.05 -9.38
N GLU A 21 0.77 1.88 -9.60
CA GLU A 21 1.19 2.98 -8.70
C GLU A 21 0.19 4.14 -8.76
N GLU A 22 -1.06 3.83 -8.45
CA GLU A 22 -2.19 4.74 -8.47
C GLU A 22 -2.71 4.95 -7.06
N LEU A 23 -3.51 6.00 -6.89
CA LEU A 23 -4.25 6.23 -5.66
C LEU A 23 -5.30 5.13 -5.48
N GLN A 24 -5.27 4.45 -4.34
CA GLN A 24 -6.17 3.35 -4.03
C GLN A 24 -6.88 3.62 -2.71
N LEU A 25 -8.09 3.09 -2.57
CA LEU A 25 -8.78 3.05 -1.29
C LEU A 25 -8.31 1.85 -0.49
N ALA A 26 -8.20 2.04 0.81
CA ALA A 26 -7.89 1.00 1.78
C ALA A 26 -8.79 1.13 2.99
N GLU A 27 -9.08 0.01 3.64
CA GLU A 27 -9.88 -0.04 4.86
C GLU A 27 -8.97 -0.31 6.05
N ALA A 28 -9.06 0.49 7.10
CA ALA A 28 -8.39 0.20 8.35
C ALA A 28 -9.02 -1.03 9.00
N VAL A 29 -8.21 -2.05 9.28
CA VAL A 29 -8.65 -3.26 9.99
C VAL A 29 -8.50 -3.06 11.51
N SER A 30 -7.53 -2.24 11.90
CA SER A 30 -7.27 -1.82 13.28
C SER A 30 -6.60 -0.45 13.28
N SER A 31 -6.14 0.01 14.46
CA SER A 31 -5.38 1.26 14.57
C SER A 31 -3.99 1.21 13.92
N THR A 32 -3.50 0.02 13.63
CA THR A 32 -2.12 -0.23 13.16
C THR A 32 -2.06 -1.07 11.88
N GLU A 33 -3.21 -1.45 11.32
CA GLU A 33 -3.28 -2.32 10.15
C GLU A 33 -4.33 -1.81 9.17
N ILE A 34 -3.98 -1.87 7.88
CA ILE A 34 -4.88 -1.51 6.78
C ILE A 34 -4.97 -2.65 5.76
N GLN A 35 -6.10 -2.74 5.09
CA GLN A 35 -6.36 -3.66 3.99
C GLN A 35 -6.38 -2.86 2.69
N VAL A 36 -5.36 -3.09 1.85
CA VAL A 36 -5.27 -2.50 0.51
C VAL A 36 -5.53 -3.59 -0.52
N GLY A 37 -6.73 -3.59 -1.12
CA GLY A 37 -7.16 -4.68 -1.99
C GLY A 37 -7.13 -6.03 -1.25
N GLY A 38 -6.29 -6.96 -1.71
CA GLY A 38 -6.10 -8.28 -1.09
C GLY A 38 -5.01 -8.36 -0.01
N ASN A 39 -4.23 -7.28 0.19
CA ASN A 39 -3.08 -7.29 1.08
C ASN A 39 -3.40 -6.62 2.42
N LYS A 40 -2.96 -7.26 3.50
CA LYS A 40 -2.97 -6.67 4.85
C LYS A 40 -1.59 -6.08 5.12
N LEU A 41 -1.55 -4.80 5.44
CA LEU A 41 -0.33 -4.04 5.69
C LEU A 41 -0.30 -3.58 7.15
N ASP A 42 0.88 -3.63 7.77
CA ASP A 42 1.12 -3.11 9.12
C ASP A 42 1.94 -1.82 9.12
N THR A 43 2.31 -1.32 10.31
CA THR A 43 3.02 -0.04 10.47
C THR A 43 4.41 -0.01 9.83
N ASP A 44 5.00 -1.15 9.47
CA ASP A 44 6.27 -1.22 8.77
C ASP A 44 6.10 -1.03 7.26
N ASP A 45 4.93 -1.41 6.73
CA ASP A 45 4.57 -1.35 5.30
C ASP A 45 4.03 0.02 4.85
N TYR A 46 3.70 0.93 5.77
CA TYR A 46 3.17 2.25 5.41
C TYR A 46 3.71 3.42 6.26
N LYS A 47 3.60 4.62 5.69
CA LYS A 47 3.74 5.90 6.42
C LYS A 47 2.41 6.62 6.46
N ILE A 48 2.10 7.16 7.63
CA ILE A 48 0.86 7.91 7.86
C ILE A 48 1.20 9.35 8.25
N ASN A 49 0.40 10.28 7.76
CA ASN A 49 0.51 11.68 8.14
C ASN A 49 0.18 11.84 9.65
N GLU A 50 1.02 12.55 10.40
CA GLU A 50 0.86 12.81 11.84
C GLU A 50 -0.48 13.48 12.21
N ASN A 51 -1.14 14.11 11.24
CA ASN A 51 -2.45 14.71 11.43
C ASN A 51 -3.58 13.68 11.53
N ILE A 52 -3.35 12.43 11.11
CA ILE A 52 -4.31 11.32 11.21
C ILE A 52 -4.01 10.58 12.52
N LYS A 53 -4.68 11.01 13.60
CA LYS A 53 -4.35 10.55 14.96
C LYS A 53 -5.00 9.22 15.34
N ASP A 54 -6.18 8.92 14.79
CA ASP A 54 -6.97 7.77 15.20
C ASP A 54 -7.50 7.01 13.97
N LEU A 55 -6.74 6.03 13.49
CA LEU A 55 -7.28 4.98 12.62
C LEU A 55 -8.10 4.01 13.48
N LYS A 56 -9.30 3.66 13.02
CA LYS A 56 -10.16 2.66 13.65
C LYS A 56 -10.62 1.66 12.61
N ALA A 57 -10.94 0.45 13.08
CA ALA A 57 -11.50 -0.59 12.23
C ALA A 57 -12.74 -0.05 11.47
N GLY A 58 -12.74 -0.21 10.15
CA GLY A 58 -13.79 0.28 9.25
C GLY A 58 -13.57 1.68 8.67
N ASP A 59 -12.53 2.41 9.09
CA ASP A 59 -12.19 3.70 8.47
C ASP A 59 -11.68 3.50 7.04
N LEU A 60 -12.14 4.33 6.11
CA LEU A 60 -11.61 4.34 4.75
C LEU A 60 -10.50 5.38 4.61
N VAL A 61 -9.38 4.96 4.05
CA VAL A 61 -8.22 5.82 3.83
C VAL A 61 -7.78 5.77 2.37
N LEU A 62 -7.21 6.88 1.90
CA LEU A 62 -6.59 6.96 0.59
C LEU A 62 -5.11 6.66 0.71
N VAL A 63 -4.65 5.64 -0.02
CA VAL A 63 -3.27 5.19 -0.04
C VAL A 63 -2.62 5.36 -1.41
N TYR A 64 -1.31 5.61 -1.38
CA TYR A 64 -0.47 5.65 -2.55
C TYR A 64 0.74 4.73 -2.36
N LYS A 65 1.03 3.89 -3.35
CA LYS A 65 2.21 3.01 -3.33
C LYS A 65 3.44 3.79 -3.82
N ILE A 66 4.44 3.99 -2.97
CA ILE A 66 5.70 4.65 -3.38
C ILE A 66 6.68 3.63 -3.99
N ARG A 67 6.70 2.41 -3.44
CA ARG A 67 7.60 1.32 -3.82
C ARG A 67 6.97 -0.02 -3.46
N ASP A 68 7.60 -1.11 -3.89
CA ASP A 68 7.04 -2.46 -3.74
C ASP A 68 6.67 -2.85 -2.31
N ASP A 69 7.35 -2.28 -1.32
CA ASP A 69 7.22 -2.57 0.11
C ASP A 69 6.71 -1.38 0.93
N LEU A 70 6.35 -0.24 0.31
CA LEU A 70 5.98 0.95 1.08
C LEU A 70 4.82 1.74 0.48
N TYR A 71 3.83 1.99 1.33
CA TYR A 71 2.65 2.80 1.07
C TYR A 71 2.68 4.11 1.87
N ILE A 72 1.95 5.12 1.40
CA ILE A 72 1.61 6.34 2.16
C ILE A 72 0.10 6.42 2.31
N ILE A 73 -0.36 6.62 3.53
CA ILE A 73 -1.72 7.05 3.83
C ILE A 73 -1.77 8.58 3.73
N ILE A 74 -2.54 9.10 2.77
CA ILE A 74 -2.63 10.53 2.46
C ILE A 74 -3.71 11.19 3.33
N CYS A 75 -4.91 10.61 3.36
CA CYS A 75 -6.04 11.13 4.10
C CYS A 75 -7.03 10.03 4.50
N LYS A 76 -7.79 10.32 5.56
CA LYS A 76 -9.01 9.59 5.91
C LYS A 76 -10.18 10.18 5.12
N VAL A 77 -11.02 9.32 4.54
CA VAL A 77 -12.12 9.72 3.64
C VAL A 77 -13.46 9.78 4.38
N VAL A 78 -13.69 8.87 5.33
CA VAL A 78 -14.87 8.82 6.22
C VAL A 78 -14.48 8.30 7.58
#